data_AF-A0A523G9H9-F1
#
_entry.id   AF-A0A523G9H9-F1
#
_cell.length_a   1.000
_cell.length_b   1.000
_cell.length_c   1.000
_cell.angle_alpha   90.00
_cell.angle_beta   90.00
_cell.angle_gamma   90.00
#
_symmetry.space_group_name_H-M   'P 1'
#
loop_
_entity.id
_entity.type
_entity.pdbx_description
1 polymer ?
#
loop_
_entity_poly.entity_id
_entity_poly.type
_entity_poly.pdbx_seq_one_letter_code
_entity_poly.pdbx_strand_id
1 'polypeptide(L)'
;MKKLLLLVGISVLISCQQNSLPPIERFEVKRGTNIAHWLSQSERRGIEREMFFTEEDVKAIAGMGFDHIRLPIDEEQMWDENGARYPDAFGLVLQSRKDFMTCGATFQQL
;
A
#
# COMPACT_ATOMS: atom_id res chain seq x y z
N MET A 1 -29.34 11.42 56.49
CA MET A 1 -28.59 12.19 55.46
C MET A 1 -27.15 11.70 55.22
N LYS A 2 -26.70 10.56 55.77
CA LYS A 2 -25.36 9.99 55.49
C LYS A 2 -25.35 8.95 54.35
N LYS A 3 -26.51 8.33 54.07
CA LYS A 3 -26.68 7.38 52.95
C LYS A 3 -26.81 8.07 51.58
N LEU A 4 -27.17 9.36 51.55
CA LEU A 4 -27.29 10.15 50.32
C LEU A 4 -25.92 10.66 49.83
N LEU A 5 -24.96 10.86 50.74
CA LEU A 5 -23.59 11.24 50.37
C LEU A 5 -22.77 10.09 49.76
N LEU A 6 -23.18 8.83 49.98
CA LEU A 6 -22.43 7.66 49.51
C LEU A 6 -22.67 7.33 48.03
N LEU A 7 -23.76 7.83 47.43
CA LEU A 7 -24.12 7.57 46.03
C LEU A 7 -23.41 8.50 45.03
N VAL A 8 -22.95 9.67 45.48
CA VAL A 8 -22.27 10.65 44.60
C VAL A 8 -20.78 10.31 44.41
N GLY A 9 -20.19 9.52 45.31
CA GLY A 9 -18.78 9.12 45.20
C GLY A 9 -18.51 8.00 44.19
N ILE A 10 -19.54 7.23 43.79
CA ILE A 10 -19.39 6.07 42.89
C ILE A 10 -19.47 6.49 41.42
N SER A 11 -20.18 7.56 41.08
CA SER A 11 -20.35 8.03 39.70
C SER A 11 -19.08 8.65 39.09
N VAL A 12 -18.14 9.11 39.91
CA VAL A 12 -16.87 9.72 39.44
C VAL A 12 -15.87 8.67 38.96
N LEU A 13 -15.97 7.41 39.40
CA LEU A 13 -15.04 6.34 39.02
C LEU A 13 -15.36 5.68 37.67
N ILE A 14 -16.52 5.97 37.07
CA ILE A 14 -16.96 5.33 35.81
C ILE A 14 -16.59 6.18 34.58
N SER A 15 -16.24 7.47 34.74
CA SER A 15 -15.92 8.36 33.61
C SER A 15 -14.52 8.21 33.03
N CYS A 16 -13.74 7.21 33.46
CA CYS A 16 -12.44 6.89 32.88
C CYS A 16 -12.46 5.51 32.19
N GLN A 17 -13.43 5.26 31.31
CA GLN A 17 -13.19 4.29 30.23
C GLN A 17 -12.37 5.00 29.16
N GLN A 18 -11.06 4.78 29.18
CA GLN A 18 -10.21 5.05 28.04
C GLN A 18 -10.72 4.15 26.91
N ASN A 19 -11.41 4.74 25.92
CA ASN A 19 -11.57 4.09 24.63
C ASN A 19 -10.15 3.91 24.07
N SER A 20 -9.57 2.73 24.29
CA SER A 20 -8.33 2.37 23.61
C SER A 20 -8.61 2.48 22.12
N LEU A 21 -7.86 3.33 21.44
CA LEU A 21 -7.86 3.34 19.99
C LEU A 21 -7.67 1.89 19.53
N PRO A 22 -8.39 1.43 18.49
CA PRO A 22 -8.11 0.14 17.91
C PRO A 22 -6.61 0.04 17.63
N PRO A 23 -5.98 -1.13 17.84
CA PRO A 23 -4.57 -1.29 17.57
C PRO A 23 -4.27 -0.72 16.18
N ILE A 24 -3.34 0.23 16.11
CA ILE A 24 -2.86 0.69 14.82
C ILE A 24 -2.22 -0.54 14.19
N GLU A 25 -2.89 -1.10 13.19
CA GLU A 25 -2.34 -2.17 12.37
C GLU A 25 -1.12 -1.57 11.66
N ARG A 26 0.06 -1.81 12.21
CA ARG A 26 1.30 -1.36 11.59
C ARG A 26 1.58 -2.33 10.48
N PHE A 27 1.57 -1.83 9.25
CA PHE A 27 2.10 -2.57 8.12
C PHE A 27 3.58 -2.86 8.38
N GLU A 28 3.92 -4.13 8.59
CA GLU A 28 5.27 -4.58 8.85
C GLU A 28 5.90 -5.07 7.55
N VAL A 29 6.92 -4.36 7.08
CA VAL A 29 7.68 -4.65 5.86
C VAL A 29 8.84 -5.59 6.23
N LYS A 30 8.87 -6.82 5.71
CA LYS A 30 9.95 -7.79 6.04
C LYS A 30 10.90 -8.01 4.88
N ARG A 31 10.41 -8.38 3.70
CA ARG A 31 11.25 -8.77 2.55
C ARG A 31 10.62 -8.33 1.25
N GLY A 32 11.33 -7.50 0.50
CA GLY A 32 10.83 -7.01 -0.78
C GLY A 32 11.86 -7.06 -1.88
N THR A 33 11.36 -6.82 -3.08
CA THR A 33 12.16 -6.74 -4.30
C THR A 33 11.78 -5.50 -5.11
N ASN A 34 12.63 -5.13 -6.06
CA ASN A 34 12.38 -4.01 -6.98
C ASN A 34 11.93 -4.55 -8.34
N ILE A 35 10.99 -3.86 -8.98
CA ILE A 35 10.72 -4.05 -10.42
C ILE A 35 11.56 -3.06 -11.21
N ALA A 36 12.84 -3.38 -11.38
CA ALA A 36 13.78 -2.57 -12.15
C ALA A 36 13.50 -2.67 -13.66
N HIS A 37 13.91 -1.66 -14.43
CA HIS A 37 13.83 -1.63 -15.90
C HIS A 37 12.41 -1.74 -16.49
N TRP A 38 11.39 -1.42 -15.70
CA TRP A 38 10.00 -1.37 -16.17
C TRP A 38 9.53 0.07 -16.41
N LEU A 39 9.11 0.75 -15.34
CA LEU A 39 8.68 2.15 -15.31
C LEU A 39 9.83 3.09 -14.91
N SER A 40 11.06 2.59 -14.83
CA SER A 40 12.27 3.36 -14.63
C SER A 40 13.39 2.73 -15.44
N GLN A 41 14.30 3.54 -15.99
CA GLN A 41 15.45 3.10 -16.79
C GLN A 41 15.03 2.17 -17.95
N SER A 42 14.02 2.59 -18.72
CA SER A 42 13.39 1.79 -19.78
C SER A 42 12.83 2.68 -20.88
N GLU A 43 13.08 2.34 -22.14
CA GLU A 43 12.47 3.02 -23.29
C GLU A 43 11.13 2.39 -23.72
N ARG A 44 10.72 1.29 -23.09
CA ARG A 44 9.52 0.52 -23.49
C ARG A 44 8.26 1.37 -23.40
N ARG A 45 7.38 1.24 -24.40
CA ARG A 45 6.05 1.87 -24.48
C ARG A 45 5.03 0.86 -25.02
N GLY A 46 3.74 1.15 -24.88
CA GLY A 46 2.66 0.31 -25.38
C GLY A 46 2.76 -1.16 -24.92
N ILE A 47 2.51 -2.09 -25.84
CA ILE A 47 2.41 -3.52 -25.53
C ILE A 47 3.67 -4.11 -24.88
N GLU A 48 4.86 -3.63 -25.26
CA GLU A 48 6.12 -4.13 -24.66
C GLU A 48 6.23 -3.75 -23.19
N ARG A 49 5.72 -2.57 -22.82
CA ARG A 49 5.67 -2.11 -21.43
C ARG A 49 4.61 -2.89 -20.65
N GLU A 50 3.45 -3.14 -21.26
CA GLU A 50 2.35 -3.89 -20.65
C GLU A 50 2.76 -5.34 -20.33
N MET A 51 3.47 -5.99 -21.25
CA MET A 51 3.87 -7.40 -21.11
C MET A 51 5.11 -7.61 -20.22
N PHE A 52 5.76 -6.55 -19.74
CA PHE A 52 7.01 -6.67 -18.96
C PHE A 52 6.78 -7.18 -17.54
N PHE A 53 5.66 -6.82 -16.92
CA PHE A 53 5.33 -7.19 -15.54
C PHE A 53 3.84 -7.47 -15.42
N THR A 54 3.49 -8.72 -15.11
CA THR A 54 2.11 -9.20 -15.09
C THR A 54 1.71 -9.79 -13.73
N GLU A 55 0.44 -10.18 -13.61
CA GLU A 55 -0.08 -10.85 -12.41
C GLU A 55 0.67 -12.17 -12.12
N GLU A 56 1.14 -12.88 -13.14
CA GLU A 56 1.94 -14.09 -12.98
C GLU A 56 3.28 -13.81 -12.29
N ASP A 57 3.94 -12.71 -12.63
CA ASP A 57 5.18 -12.27 -11.96
C ASP A 57 4.91 -11.92 -10.50
N VAL A 58 3.79 -11.25 -10.23
CA VAL A 58 3.32 -10.93 -8.88
C VAL A 58 3.14 -12.20 -8.05
N LYS A 59 2.44 -13.20 -8.60
CA LYS A 59 2.22 -14.51 -7.96
C LYS A 59 3.53 -15.24 -7.71
N ALA A 60 4.47 -15.19 -8.65
CA ALA A 60 5.79 -15.80 -8.49
C ALA A 60 6.57 -15.12 -7.35
N ILE A 61 6.59 -13.79 -7.31
CA ILE A 61 7.26 -13.02 -6.25
C ILE A 61 6.65 -13.31 -4.87
N ALA A 62 5.32 -13.34 -4.77
CA ALA A 62 4.64 -13.73 -3.54
C ALA A 62 4.98 -15.18 -3.13
N GLY A 63 5.02 -16.11 -4.09
CA GLY A 63 5.41 -17.50 -3.88
C GLY A 63 6.86 -17.69 -3.41
N MET A 64 7.76 -16.74 -3.74
CA MET A 64 9.13 -16.69 -3.22
C MET A 64 9.23 -16.15 -1.79
N GLY A 65 8.12 -15.67 -1.21
CA GLY A 65 8.06 -15.19 0.17
C GLY A 65 8.41 -13.71 0.35
N PHE A 66 8.33 -12.91 -0.71
CA PHE A 66 8.38 -11.44 -0.61
C PHE A 66 7.00 -10.89 -0.23
N ASP A 67 6.96 -9.90 0.66
CA ASP A 67 5.72 -9.31 1.19
C ASP A 67 5.42 -7.90 0.64
N HIS A 68 6.37 -7.31 -0.08
CA HIS A 68 6.20 -6.04 -0.77
C HIS A 68 7.06 -5.96 -2.03
N ILE A 69 6.67 -5.06 -2.91
CA ILE A 69 7.46 -4.62 -4.05
C ILE A 69 7.66 -3.12 -3.99
N ARG A 70 8.86 -2.69 -4.36
CA ARG A 70 9.12 -1.29 -4.72
C ARG A 70 8.99 -1.14 -6.23
N LEU A 71 8.21 -0.14 -6.67
CA LEU A 71 8.12 0.29 -8.06
C LEU A 71 8.96 1.57 -8.26
N PRO A 72 10.17 1.47 -8.83
CA PRO A 72 10.88 2.64 -9.33
C PRO A 72 10.13 3.21 -10.55
N ILE A 73 9.85 4.51 -10.54
CA ILE A 73 9.12 5.20 -11.61
C ILE A 73 9.87 6.48 -11.99
N ASP A 74 10.22 6.62 -13.28
CA ASP A 74 10.77 7.85 -13.84
C ASP A 74 9.63 8.74 -14.37
N GLU A 75 9.76 10.06 -14.22
CA GLU A 75 8.71 11.03 -14.59
C GLU A 75 8.32 10.94 -16.07
N GLU A 76 9.30 10.83 -16.96
CA GLU A 76 9.12 10.66 -18.42
C GLU A 76 8.32 9.41 -18.83
N GLN A 77 8.12 8.46 -17.92
CA GLN A 77 7.31 7.27 -18.17
C GLN A 77 5.83 7.54 -17.94
N MET A 78 5.53 8.55 -17.13
CA MET A 78 4.20 8.88 -16.63
C MET A 78 3.63 10.18 -17.24
N TRP A 79 4.50 11.09 -17.68
CA TRP A 79 4.13 12.37 -18.30
C TRP A 79 4.91 12.65 -19.59
N ASP A 80 4.30 13.40 -20.50
CA ASP A 80 4.98 13.99 -21.66
C ASP A 80 5.71 15.30 -21.30
N GLU A 81 6.44 15.88 -22.27
CA GLU A 81 7.20 17.12 -22.09
C GLU A 81 6.33 18.35 -21.73
N ASN A 82 5.02 18.29 -22.00
CA ASN A 82 4.06 19.34 -21.66
C ASN A 82 3.41 19.10 -20.29
N GLY A 83 3.80 18.04 -19.57
CA GLY A 83 3.20 17.64 -18.30
C GLY A 83 1.84 16.95 -18.46
N ALA A 84 1.46 16.50 -19.65
CA ALA A 84 0.26 15.69 -19.83
C ALA A 84 0.52 14.24 -19.39
N ARG A 85 -0.41 13.68 -18.62
CA ARG A 85 -0.30 12.30 -18.11
C ARG A 85 -0.52 11.28 -19.21
N TYR A 86 0.26 10.21 -19.20
CA TYR A 86 0.05 9.00 -19.98
C TYR A 86 -0.94 8.05 -19.27
N PRO A 87 -2.21 7.93 -19.72
CA PRO A 87 -3.23 7.18 -18.99
C PRO A 87 -2.91 5.68 -18.86
N ASP A 88 -2.25 5.12 -19.87
CA ASP A 88 -1.76 3.73 -19.89
C ASP A 88 -0.75 3.48 -18.77
N ALA A 89 0.22 4.37 -18.59
CA ALA A 89 1.25 4.23 -17.55
C ALA A 89 0.65 4.23 -16.14
N PHE A 90 -0.31 5.13 -15.86
CA PHE A 90 -1.05 5.10 -14.59
C PHE A 90 -1.94 3.86 -14.45
N GLY A 91 -2.50 3.36 -15.55
CA GLY A 91 -3.23 2.10 -15.60
C GLY A 91 -2.37 0.92 -15.11
N LEU A 92 -1.12 0.84 -15.55
CA LEU A 92 -0.16 -0.20 -15.14
C LEU A 92 0.16 -0.16 -13.64
N VAL A 93 0.38 1.03 -13.08
CA VAL A 93 0.62 1.19 -11.62
C VAL A 93 -0.61 0.75 -10.82
N LEU A 94 -1.81 1.13 -11.27
CA LEU A 94 -3.04 0.73 -10.60
C LEU A 94 -3.30 -0.77 -10.71
N GLN A 95 -2.98 -1.38 -11.85
CA GLN A 95 -3.15 -2.81 -12.06
C GLN A 95 -2.19 -3.63 -11.20
N SER A 96 -0.88 -3.33 -11.26
CA SER A 96 0.13 -4.00 -10.43
C SER A 96 -0.16 -3.90 -8.93
N ARG A 97 -0.69 -2.75 -8.46
CA ARG A 97 -1.18 -2.62 -7.09
C ARG A 97 -2.31 -3.60 -6.79
N LYS A 98 -3.32 -3.71 -7.66
CA LYS A 98 -4.45 -4.63 -7.45
C LYS A 98 -3.97 -6.08 -7.37
N ASP A 99 -3.08 -6.47 -8.27
CA ASP A 99 -2.54 -7.82 -8.34
C ASP A 99 -1.75 -8.20 -7.08
N PHE A 100 -1.02 -7.24 -6.49
CA PHE A 100 -0.34 -7.45 -5.21
C PHE A 100 -1.31 -7.67 -4.05
N MET A 101 -2.38 -6.88 -4.00
CA MET A 101 -3.38 -6.96 -2.93
C MET A 101 -4.20 -8.26 -3.00
N THR A 102 -4.44 -8.83 -4.20
CA THR A 102 -5.15 -10.12 -4.34
C THR A 102 -4.28 -11.30 -3.88
N CYS A 103 -2.96 -11.17 -3.90
CA CYS A 103 -2.02 -12.19 -3.43
C CYS A 103 -1.71 -12.10 -1.91
N GLY A 104 -2.36 -11.19 -1.18
CA GLY A 104 -2.12 -10.99 0.26
C GLY A 104 -0.84 -10.21 0.60
N ALA A 105 -0.23 -9.56 -0.40
CA ALA A 105 0.93 -8.70 -0.24
C ALA A 105 0.52 -7.21 -0.27
N THR A 106 1.33 -6.34 0.32
CA THR A 106 0.98 -4.89 0.44
C THR A 106 1.88 -4.05 -0.45
N PHE A 107 1.28 -3.12 -1.19
CA PHE A 107 1.96 -2.25 -2.15
C PHE A 107 2.39 -0.93 -1.50
N GLN A 108 3.67 -0.55 -1.63
CA GLN A 108 4.15 0.77 -1.23
C GLN A 108 4.91 1.46 -2.36
N GLN A 109 4.47 2.68 -2.67
CA GLN A 109 5.20 3.63 -3.51
C GLN A 109 6.15 4.39 -2.57
N LEU A 110 7.46 4.15 -2.69
CA LEU A 110 8.52 4.90 -2.00
C LEU A 110 9.11 5.94 -2.94
#